data_AF-A0A6M0QD22-F1
#
_entry.id   AF-A0A6M0QD22-F1
#
_cell.length_a   1.000
_cell.length_b   1.000
_cell.length_c   1.000
_cell.angle_alpha   90.00
_cell.angle_beta   90.00
_cell.angle_gamma   90.00
#
_symmetry.space_group_name_H-M   'P 1'
#
loop_
_entity.id
_entity.type
_entity.pdbx_description
1 polymer ?
#
loop_
_entity_poly.entity_id
_entity_poly.type
_entity_poly.pdbx_seq_one_letter_code
_entity_poly.pdbx_strand_id
1 'polypeptide(L)'
;MINKQLRKIKYLLIRLFRIKSNAHSIAVGFTVGSLMNFVPSFGLGPLLSAASAKLVRANTLAGFIGGLSFLWLFPLFFYLNVIIGELFIPIDVFELEESLGDTEEAIEASFQVGKAFLFGMVINLVVFGLVIYLLSYMMIRKYRSEVLQLICQKWEVSKPR
;
A
#
# COMPACT_ATOMS: atom_id res chain seq x y z
N MET A 1 7.29 -7.00 -23.13
CA MET A 1 6.46 -6.98 -21.89
C MET A 1 6.36 -5.60 -21.23
N ILE A 2 7.45 -4.84 -21.11
CA ILE A 2 7.50 -3.53 -20.40
C ILE A 2 6.45 -2.52 -20.92
N ASN A 3 6.34 -2.34 -22.24
CA ASN A 3 5.36 -1.41 -22.84
C ASN A 3 3.90 -1.77 -22.51
N LYS A 4 3.59 -3.03 -22.20
CA LYS A 4 2.24 -3.46 -21.78
C LYS A 4 1.95 -2.98 -20.36
N GLN A 5 2.93 -3.08 -19.46
CA GLN A 5 2.78 -2.65 -18.07
C GLN A 5 2.73 -1.12 -17.97
N LEU A 6 3.57 -0.40 -18.72
CA LEU A 6 3.53 1.07 -18.79
C LEU A 6 2.17 1.59 -19.30
N ARG A 7 1.56 0.91 -20.28
CA ARG A 7 0.19 1.23 -20.73
C ARG A 7 -0.85 1.05 -19.63
N LYS A 8 -0.76 -0.02 -18.83
CA LYS A 8 -1.66 -0.23 -17.69
C LYS A 8 -1.49 0.85 -16.64
N ILE A 9 -0.25 1.22 -16.29
CA ILE A 9 0.05 2.29 -15.34
C ILE A 9 -0.52 3.62 -15.85
N LYS A 10 -0.24 3.98 -17.12
CA LYS A 10 -0.81 5.16 -17.77
C LYS A 10 -2.34 5.17 -17.68
N TYR A 11 -2.98 4.04 -17.97
CA TYR A 11 -4.44 3.92 -17.89
C TYR A 11 -4.99 4.12 -16.48
N LEU A 12 -4.36 3.50 -15.47
CA LEU A 12 -4.77 3.65 -14.07
C LEU A 12 -4.60 5.09 -13.57
N LEU A 13 -3.51 5.75 -13.94
CA LEU A 13 -3.29 7.16 -13.62
C LEU A 13 -4.34 8.05 -14.28
N ILE A 14 -4.62 7.87 -15.58
CA ILE A 14 -5.68 8.63 -16.25
C ILE A 14 -7.03 8.41 -15.54
N ARG A 15 -7.36 7.16 -15.19
CA ARG A 15 -8.59 6.85 -14.45
C ARG A 15 -8.62 7.58 -13.11
N LEU A 16 -7.55 7.52 -12.32
CA LEU A 16 -7.45 8.16 -11.01
C LEU A 16 -7.67 9.68 -11.08
N PHE A 17 -6.94 10.36 -11.97
CA PHE A 17 -7.02 11.82 -12.08
C PHE A 17 -8.31 12.32 -12.76
N ARG A 18 -9.04 11.46 -13.48
CA ARG A 18 -10.35 11.78 -14.08
C ARG A 18 -11.56 11.54 -13.16
N ILE A 19 -11.37 11.00 -11.95
CA ILE A 19 -12.49 10.72 -11.02
C ILE A 19 -13.25 12.01 -10.67
N LYS A 20 -14.53 12.12 -11.03
CA LYS A 20 -15.38 13.28 -10.70
C LYS A 20 -15.84 13.25 -9.24
N SER A 21 -14.91 13.43 -8.31
CA SER A 21 -15.16 13.51 -6.87
C SER A 21 -14.24 14.57 -6.24
N ASN A 22 -14.57 14.97 -5.00
CA ASN A 22 -13.74 15.89 -4.23
C ASN A 22 -12.34 15.28 -4.00
N ALA A 23 -11.30 16.11 -4.06
CA ALA A 23 -9.91 15.72 -3.84
C ALA A 23 -9.72 14.97 -2.52
N HIS A 24 -10.43 15.36 -1.46
CA HIS A 24 -10.39 14.66 -0.18
C HIS A 24 -10.87 13.20 -0.28
N SER A 25 -12.03 12.97 -0.89
CA SER A 25 -12.59 11.61 -1.05
C SER A 25 -11.70 10.70 -1.90
N ILE A 26 -11.05 11.26 -2.93
CA ILE A 26 -10.07 10.54 -3.77
C ILE A 26 -8.82 10.21 -2.95
N ALA A 27 -8.26 11.19 -2.22
CA ALA A 27 -7.06 11.03 -1.42
C ALA A 27 -7.24 10.01 -0.29
N VAL A 28 -8.34 10.10 0.47
CA VAL A 28 -8.67 9.10 1.51
C VAL A 28 -8.83 7.72 0.88
N GLY A 29 -9.57 7.62 -0.23
CA GLY A 29 -9.79 6.36 -0.92
C GLY A 29 -8.45 5.73 -1.32
N PHE A 30 -7.63 6.47 -2.06
CA PHE A 30 -6.29 6.03 -2.49
C PHE A 30 -5.42 5.61 -1.30
N THR A 31 -5.38 6.41 -0.23
CA THR A 31 -4.60 6.14 0.98
C THR A 31 -5.01 4.83 1.64
N VAL A 32 -6.29 4.67 1.97
CA VAL A 32 -6.82 3.46 2.61
C VAL A 32 -6.54 2.22 1.75
N GLY A 33 -6.66 2.35 0.43
CA GLY A 33 -6.31 1.27 -0.47
C GLY A 33 -4.82 0.94 -0.44
N SER A 34 -3.95 1.96 -0.53
CA SER A 34 -2.50 1.76 -0.48
C SER A 34 -2.03 1.12 0.83
N LEU A 35 -2.64 1.48 1.94
CA LEU A 35 -2.36 0.92 3.26
C LEU A 35 -2.62 -0.59 3.35
N MET A 36 -3.51 -1.17 2.53
CA MET A 36 -3.73 -2.61 2.50
C MET A 36 -2.50 -3.42 2.06
N ASN A 37 -1.48 -2.77 1.47
CA ASN A 37 -0.21 -3.43 1.13
C ASN A 37 0.69 -3.67 2.36
N PHE A 38 0.41 -3.04 3.51
CA PHE A 38 1.06 -3.32 4.79
C PHE A 38 0.39 -4.47 5.55
N VAL A 39 -0.84 -4.83 5.16
CA VAL A 39 -1.66 -5.84 5.82
C VAL A 39 -1.46 -7.20 5.15
N PRO A 40 -1.29 -8.30 5.90
CA PRO A 40 -1.22 -9.67 5.36
C PRO A 40 -2.56 -10.11 4.77
N SER A 41 -2.89 -9.59 3.59
CA SER A 41 -4.14 -9.84 2.87
C SER A 41 -4.07 -11.06 1.93
N PHE A 42 -2.91 -11.69 1.80
CA PHE A 42 -2.68 -12.93 1.03
C PHE A 42 -3.29 -12.91 -0.39
N GLY A 43 -3.10 -11.82 -1.13
CA GLY A 43 -3.56 -11.67 -2.51
C GLY A 43 -4.96 -11.06 -2.66
N LEU A 44 -5.71 -10.87 -1.57
CA LEU A 44 -7.00 -10.16 -1.58
C LEU A 44 -6.83 -8.62 -1.46
N GLY A 45 -5.60 -8.12 -1.43
CA GLY A 45 -5.26 -6.71 -1.20
C GLY A 45 -6.11 -5.71 -2.00
N PRO A 46 -6.19 -5.77 -3.34
CA PRO A 46 -6.99 -4.83 -4.13
C PRO A 46 -8.50 -4.90 -3.86
N LEU A 47 -9.03 -6.09 -3.55
CA LEU A 47 -10.44 -6.27 -3.21
C LEU A 47 -10.74 -5.64 -1.84
N LEU A 48 -9.92 -5.95 -0.84
CA LEU A 48 -10.01 -5.37 0.49
C LEU A 48 -9.81 -3.85 0.44
N SER A 49 -8.93 -3.35 -0.42
CA SER A 49 -8.71 -1.92 -0.65
C SER A 49 -9.97 -1.20 -1.09
N ALA A 50 -10.69 -1.78 -2.08
CA ALA A 50 -11.96 -1.23 -2.54
C ALA A 50 -13.04 -1.30 -1.45
N ALA A 51 -13.10 -2.42 -0.73
CA ALA A 51 -14.05 -2.61 0.37
C ALA A 51 -13.81 -1.60 1.50
N SER A 52 -12.57 -1.46 1.97
CA SER A 52 -12.19 -0.53 3.03
C SER A 52 -12.41 0.93 2.62
N ALA A 53 -12.12 1.31 1.37
CA ALA A 53 -12.44 2.64 0.86
C ALA A 53 -13.95 2.91 0.89
N LYS A 54 -14.78 1.91 0.56
CA LYS A 54 -16.24 2.00 0.65
C LYS A 54 -16.71 2.12 2.11
N LEU A 55 -16.11 1.38 3.04
CA LEU A 55 -16.46 1.43 4.47
C LEU A 55 -16.22 2.82 5.06
N VAL A 56 -15.12 3.48 4.71
CA VAL A 56 -14.83 4.87 5.14
C VAL A 56 -15.56 5.94 4.31
N ARG A 57 -16.50 5.54 3.44
CA ARG A 57 -17.26 6.43 2.54
C ARG A 57 -16.38 7.28 1.61
N ALA A 58 -15.21 6.76 1.26
CA ALA A 58 -14.29 7.36 0.30
C ALA A 58 -14.50 6.79 -1.11
N ASN A 59 -13.75 7.30 -2.09
CA ASN A 59 -13.91 6.85 -3.46
C ASN A 59 -13.37 5.42 -3.67
N THR A 60 -14.27 4.47 -3.95
CA THR A 60 -13.93 3.05 -4.14
C THR A 60 -12.92 2.81 -5.26
N LEU A 61 -13.03 3.53 -6.39
CA LEU A 61 -12.10 3.36 -7.51
C LEU A 61 -10.70 3.88 -7.15
N ALA A 62 -10.62 5.00 -6.43
CA ALA A 62 -9.34 5.50 -5.91
C ALA A 62 -8.70 4.49 -4.95
N GLY A 63 -9.49 3.87 -4.07
CA GLY A 63 -8.99 2.81 -3.17
C GLY A 63 -8.52 1.57 -3.90
N PHE A 64 -9.25 1.09 -4.91
CA PHE A 64 -8.79 -0.01 -5.74
C PHE A 64 -7.45 0.30 -6.42
N ILE A 65 -7.30 1.51 -6.99
CA ILE A 65 -6.04 1.95 -7.61
C ILE A 65 -4.92 2.07 -6.57
N GLY A 66 -5.23 2.60 -5.37
CA GLY A 66 -4.29 2.68 -4.26
C GLY A 66 -3.76 1.31 -3.84
N GLY A 67 -4.66 0.32 -3.74
CA GLY A 67 -4.32 -1.07 -3.45
C GLY A 67 -3.39 -1.71 -4.47
N LEU A 68 -3.59 -1.43 -5.76
CA LEU A 68 -2.72 -1.92 -6.83
C LEU A 68 -1.35 -1.22 -6.90
N SER A 69 -1.26 0.03 -6.43
CA SER A 69 -0.10 0.90 -6.71
C SER A 69 1.20 0.37 -6.10
N PHE A 70 1.11 -0.30 -4.95
CA PHE A 70 2.25 -0.75 -4.18
C PHE A 70 2.35 -2.27 -4.03
N LEU A 71 1.62 -3.04 -4.85
CA LEU A 71 1.67 -4.50 -4.81
C LEU A 71 3.10 -5.03 -5.00
N TRP A 72 3.92 -4.41 -5.84
CA TRP A 72 5.30 -4.86 -6.05
C TRP A 72 6.23 -4.52 -4.87
N LEU A 73 5.78 -3.68 -3.92
CA LEU A 73 6.52 -3.25 -2.73
C LEU A 73 6.08 -3.97 -1.45
N PHE A 74 5.08 -4.86 -1.50
CA PHE A 74 4.58 -5.53 -0.29
C PHE A 74 5.67 -6.24 0.54
N PRO A 75 6.70 -6.91 -0.05
CA PRO A 75 7.74 -7.55 0.75
C PRO A 75 8.55 -6.54 1.56
N LEU A 76 8.81 -5.36 0.98
CA LEU A 76 9.48 -4.27 1.68
C LEU A 76 8.62 -3.73 2.82
N PHE A 77 7.31 -3.59 2.62
CA PHE A 77 6.42 -3.13 3.70
C PHE A 77 6.32 -4.11 4.86
N PHE A 78 6.35 -5.42 4.58
CA PHE A 78 6.34 -6.43 5.64
C PHE A 78 7.66 -6.43 6.40
N TYR A 79 8.78 -6.28 5.68
CA TYR A 79 10.08 -6.08 6.32
C TYR A 79 10.10 -4.83 7.22
N LEU A 80 9.53 -3.72 6.76
CA LEU A 80 9.38 -2.52 7.58
C LEU A 80 8.46 -2.73 8.79
N ASN A 81 7.42 -3.56 8.70
CA ASN A 81 6.59 -3.90 9.86
C ASN A 81 7.40 -4.65 10.93
N VAL A 82 8.28 -5.57 10.53
CA VAL A 82 9.17 -6.27 11.47
C VAL A 82 10.16 -5.30 12.09
N ILE A 83 10.92 -4.53 11.28
CA ILE A 83 11.94 -3.59 11.81
C ILE A 83 11.31 -2.61 12.79
N ILE A 84 10.21 -1.95 12.40
CA ILE A 84 9.56 -0.97 13.26
C ILE A 84 8.97 -1.65 14.50
N GLY A 85 8.49 -2.88 14.38
CA GLY A 85 8.01 -3.68 15.50
C GLY A 85 9.10 -4.01 16.51
N GLU A 86 10.24 -4.48 16.02
CA GLU A 86 11.40 -4.90 16.80
C GLU A 86 11.97 -3.77 17.66
N LEU A 87 11.89 -2.53 17.17
CA LEU A 87 12.28 -1.34 17.95
C LEU A 87 11.51 -1.19 19.27
N PHE A 88 10.30 -1.76 19.38
CA PHE A 88 9.45 -1.67 20.58
C PHE A 88 9.24 -3.01 21.27
N ILE A 89 9.22 -4.09 20.50
CA ILE A 89 9.08 -5.47 20.98
C ILE A 89 10.32 -6.20 20.47
N PRO A 90 11.42 -6.18 21.24
CA PRO A 90 12.66 -6.85 20.84
C PRO A 90 12.39 -8.31 20.52
N ILE A 91 12.96 -8.77 19.43
CA ILE A 91 12.90 -10.16 19.01
C ILE A 91 14.24 -10.77 19.38
N ASP A 92 14.25 -11.77 20.27
CA ASP A 92 15.49 -12.48 20.57
C ASP A 92 15.78 -13.50 19.46
N VAL A 93 16.79 -13.19 18.66
CA VAL A 93 17.17 -14.02 17.50
C VAL A 93 17.88 -15.30 17.94
N PHE A 94 18.52 -15.31 19.11
CA PHE A 94 19.17 -16.51 19.65
C PHE A 94 18.14 -17.50 20.17
N GLU A 95 17.11 -17.01 20.87
CA GLU A 95 15.98 -17.83 21.33
C GLU A 95 15.20 -18.43 20.15
N LEU A 96 15.13 -17.70 19.02
CA LEU A 96 14.53 -18.19 17.77
C LEU A 96 15.30 -19.35 17.11
N GLU A 97 16.63 -19.39 17.19
CA GLU A 97 17.43 -20.50 16.61
C GLU A 97 17.42 -21.73 17.51
N GLU A 98 17.44 -21.54 18.83
CA GLU A 98 17.44 -22.63 19.82
C GLU A 98 16.07 -23.32 19.91
N SER A 99 14.98 -22.55 19.81
CA SER A 99 13.60 -23.04 19.85
C SER A 99 13.19 -23.88 18.65
N LEU A 100 13.98 -23.95 17.57
CA LEU A 100 13.65 -24.79 16.39
C LEU A 100 13.66 -26.30 16.69
N GLY A 101 14.21 -26.71 17.83
CA GLY A 101 14.23 -28.10 18.30
C GLY A 101 13.00 -28.52 19.11
N ASP A 102 12.26 -27.57 19.70
CA ASP A 102 11.09 -27.82 20.54
C ASP A 102 9.84 -27.12 19.96
N THR A 103 8.74 -27.87 19.86
CA THR A 103 7.50 -27.35 19.27
C THR A 103 6.85 -26.28 20.14
N GLU A 104 6.97 -26.37 21.47
CA GLU A 104 6.36 -25.38 22.37
C GLU A 104 7.11 -24.05 22.32
N GLU A 105 8.45 -24.10 22.39
CA GLU A 105 9.30 -22.90 22.30
C GLU A 105 9.21 -22.23 20.93
N ALA A 106 9.14 -23.00 19.84
CA ALA A 106 8.98 -22.45 18.49
C ALA A 106 7.68 -21.66 18.31
N ILE A 107 6.60 -22.09 18.99
CA ILE A 107 5.31 -21.40 18.97
C ILE A 107 5.43 -20.05 19.68
N GLU A 108 6.04 -20.01 20.86
CA GLU A 108 6.20 -18.78 21.64
C GLU A 108 7.06 -17.75 20.90
N ALA A 109 8.18 -18.18 20.33
CA ALA A 109 9.05 -17.32 19.51
C ALA A 109 8.30 -16.78 18.28
N SER A 110 7.50 -17.61 17.61
CA SER A 110 6.65 -17.18 16.49
C SER A 110 5.59 -16.14 16.90
N PHE A 111 5.00 -16.29 18.09
CA PHE A 111 4.07 -15.32 18.65
C PHE A 111 4.73 -13.97 18.92
N GLN A 112 5.96 -13.95 19.41
CA GLN A 112 6.71 -12.72 19.65
C GLN A 112 7.00 -11.97 18.36
N VAL A 113 7.46 -12.68 17.32
CA VAL A 113 7.66 -12.11 15.98
C VAL A 113 6.34 -11.57 15.42
N GLY A 114 5.24 -12.32 15.56
CA GLY A 114 3.91 -11.88 15.14
C GLY A 114 3.44 -10.61 15.85
N LYS A 115 3.67 -10.49 17.16
CA LYS A 115 3.35 -9.29 17.95
C LYS A 115 4.17 -8.08 17.48
N ALA A 116 5.48 -8.24 17.32
CA ALA A 116 6.35 -7.20 16.79
C ALA A 116 5.86 -6.73 15.41
N PHE A 117 5.61 -7.67 14.48
CA PHE A 117 5.08 -7.37 13.15
C PHE A 117 3.77 -6.57 13.20
N LEU A 118 2.79 -7.00 14.00
CA LEU A 118 1.49 -6.30 14.09
C LEU A 118 1.64 -4.90 14.70
N PHE A 119 2.51 -4.75 15.70
CA PHE A 119 2.77 -3.46 16.32
C PHE A 119 3.44 -2.49 15.34
N GLY A 120 4.48 -2.94 14.63
CA GLY A 120 5.13 -2.16 13.59
C GLY A 120 4.21 -1.85 12.41
N MET A 121 3.30 -2.78 12.06
CA MET A 121 2.24 -2.54 11.08
C MET A 121 1.36 -1.36 11.48
N VAL A 122 0.86 -1.31 12.72
CA VAL A 122 0.01 -0.18 13.18
C VAL A 122 0.75 1.16 13.07
N ILE A 123 2.02 1.20 13.49
CA ILE A 123 2.84 2.41 13.38
C ILE A 123 3.01 2.83 11.93
N ASN A 124 3.40 1.88 11.06
CA ASN A 124 3.56 2.14 9.63
C ASN A 124 2.25 2.61 8.98
N LEU A 125 1.11 2.02 9.33
CA LEU A 125 -0.20 2.43 8.82
C LEU A 125 -0.50 3.90 9.15
N VAL A 126 -0.16 4.37 10.35
CA VAL A 126 -0.36 5.77 10.75
C VAL A 126 0.59 6.70 10.00
N VAL A 127 1.90 6.38 10.01
CA VAL A 127 2.93 7.24 9.41
C VAL A 127 2.79 7.31 7.89
N PHE A 128 2.75 6.17 7.20
CA PHE A 128 2.56 6.13 5.75
C PHE A 128 1.16 6.59 5.36
N GLY A 129 0.15 6.34 6.20
CA GLY A 129 -1.21 6.83 5.96
C GLY A 129 -1.25 8.35 5.86
N LEU A 130 -0.62 9.04 6.81
CA LEU A 130 -0.51 10.50 6.78
C LEU A 130 0.25 10.98 5.54
N VAL A 131 1.42 10.40 5.26
CA VAL A 131 2.26 10.80 4.11
C VAL A 131 1.53 10.59 2.78
N ILE A 132 0.96 9.41 2.56
CA ILE A 132 0.24 9.08 1.31
C ILE A 132 -1.00 9.97 1.17
N TYR A 133 -1.72 10.24 2.27
CA TYR A 133 -2.86 11.15 2.24
C TYR A 133 -2.44 12.56 1.82
N LEU A 134 -1.42 13.13 2.44
CA LEU A 134 -0.95 14.48 2.11
C LEU A 134 -0.48 14.56 0.65
N LEU A 135 0.34 13.60 0.21
CA LEU A 135 0.84 13.55 -1.17
C LEU A 135 -0.30 13.40 -2.19
N SER A 136 -1.21 12.45 -1.97
CA SER A 136 -2.34 12.21 -2.87
C SER A 136 -3.30 13.40 -2.89
N TYR A 137 -3.58 14.01 -1.73
CA TYR A 137 -4.40 15.21 -1.63
C TYR A 137 -3.78 16.38 -2.39
N MET A 138 -2.48 16.64 -2.21
CA MET A 138 -1.77 17.69 -2.94
C MET A 138 -1.78 17.45 -4.45
N MET A 139 -1.50 16.22 -4.88
CA MET A 139 -1.53 15.84 -6.30
C MET A 139 -2.89 16.05 -6.94
N ILE A 140 -3.98 15.65 -6.27
CA ILE A 140 -5.33 15.75 -6.81
C ILE A 140 -5.92 17.16 -6.67
N ARG A 141 -5.56 17.92 -5.63
CA ARG A 141 -6.08 19.28 -5.43
C ARG A 141 -5.37 20.31 -6.30
N LYS A 142 -4.04 20.27 -6.37
CA LYS A 142 -3.21 21.31 -7.01
C LYS A 142 -2.80 20.94 -8.42
N TYR A 143 -2.34 19.72 -8.64
CA TYR A 143 -1.65 19.33 -9.87
C TYR A 143 -2.53 18.55 -10.87
N ARG A 144 -3.85 18.52 -10.64
CA ARG A 144 -4.76 17.64 -11.38
C ARG A 144 -4.74 17.85 -12.89
N SER A 145 -4.87 19.10 -13.33
CA SER A 145 -4.92 19.46 -14.75
C SER A 145 -3.55 19.27 -15.42
N GLU A 146 -2.49 19.67 -14.73
CA GLU A 146 -1.11 19.54 -15.20
C GLU A 146 -0.72 18.07 -15.38
N VAL A 147 -1.00 17.22 -14.39
CA VAL A 147 -0.72 15.78 -14.45
C VAL A 147 -1.52 15.10 -15.56
N LEU A 148 -2.80 15.46 -15.74
CA LEU A 148 -3.60 14.95 -16.85
C LEU A 148 -3.02 15.34 -18.21
N GLN A 149 -2.60 16.60 -18.38
CA GLN A 149 -1.96 17.07 -19.61
C GLN A 149 -0.64 16.32 -19.86
N LEU A 150 0.21 16.16 -18.85
CA LEU A 150 1.47 15.42 -18.96
C LEU A 150 1.24 13.97 -19.39
N ILE A 151 0.32 13.26 -18.74
CA ILE A 151 0.04 11.86 -19.04
C ILE A 151 -0.60 11.70 -20.43
N CYS A 152 -1.53 12.58 -20.81
CA CYS A 152 -2.23 12.47 -22.08
C CYS A 152 -1.37 12.92 -23.28
N GLN A 153 -0.67 14.05 -23.16
CA GLN A 153 0.03 14.69 -24.28
C GLN A 153 1.50 14.27 -24.38
N LYS A 154 2.23 14.17 -23.25
CA LYS A 154 3.69 13.97 -23.29
C LYS A 154 4.13 12.51 -23.14
N TRP A 155 3.33 11.69 -22.46
CA TRP A 155 3.68 10.29 -22.25
C TRP A 155 3.28 9.40 -23.42
N GLU A 156 4.09 9.34 -24.46
CA GLU A 156 3.91 8.38 -25.55
C GLU A 156 4.44 7.01 -25.13
N VAL A 157 3.58 5.98 -25.17
CA VAL A 157 4.01 4.60 -24.97
C VAL A 157 4.00 3.92 -26.33
N SER A 158 5.19 3.60 -26.84
CA SER A 158 5.38 3.01 -28.17
C SER A 158 4.48 1.79 -28.40
N LYS A 159 3.84 1.74 -29.58
CA LYS A 159 2.98 0.63 -29.98
C LYS A 159 3.83 -0.65 -30.07
N PRO A 160 3.32 -1.79 -29.58
CA PRO A 160 4.02 -3.06 -29.80
C PRO A 160 4.07 -3.32 -31.31
N ARG A 161 5.26 -3.63 -31.84
CA ARG A 161 5.38 -4.34 -33.10
C ARG A 161 4.81 -5.74 -32.94
#